data_AF-A0A3D0KPQ4-F1
#
_entry.id   AF-A0A3D0KPQ4-F1
#
_cell.length_a   1.000
_cell.length_b   1.000
_cell.length_c   1.000
_cell.angle_alpha   90.00
_cell.angle_beta   90.00
_cell.angle_gamma   90.00
#
_symmetry.space_group_name_H-M   'P 1'
#
loop_
_entity.id
_entity.type
_entity.pdbx_description
1 polymer ?
#
loop_
_entity_poly.entity_id
_entity_poly.type
_entity_poly.pdbx_seq_one_letter_code
_entity_poly.pdbx_strand_id
1 'polypeptide(L)' 'MRSSICTGEKVAGFKNKKDGGFTEVMLIRNRDDLREFKEKYKVENIKTEY' A
#
# COMPACT_ATOMS: atom_id res chain seq x y z
N MET A 1 9.41 26.84 3.44
CA MET A 1 8.48 25.86 4.04
C MET A 1 8.03 24.91 2.93
N ARG A 2 8.68 23.75 2.77
CA ARG A 2 8.09 22.66 1.98
C ARG A 2 7.36 21.80 2.99
N SER A 3 6.14 22.21 3.32
CA SER A 3 5.22 21.37 4.05
C SER A 3 4.92 20.21 3.12
N SER A 4 5.73 19.15 3.22
CA SER A 4 5.41 17.84 2.69
C SER A 4 4.17 17.40 3.46
N ILE A 5 3.00 17.79 2.98
CA ILE A 5 1.76 17.17 3.41
C ILE A 5 1.74 15.82 2.70
N CYS A 6 2.65 14.94 3.11
CA CYS A 6 2.42 13.52 3.00
C CYS A 6 1.31 13.27 4.01
N THR A 7 0.07 13.44 3.59
CA THR A 7 -1.06 12.82 4.30
C THR A 7 -0.64 11.36 4.43
N GLY A 8 -0.40 10.88 5.66
CA GLY A 8 0.15 9.54 5.93
C GLY A 8 -0.79 8.39 5.56
N GLU A 9 -1.51 8.56 4.47
CA GLU A 9 -2.37 7.60 3.81
C GLU A 9 -1.50 6.46 3.31
N LYS A 10 -1.78 5.27 3.83
CA LYS A 10 -1.11 4.06 3.36
C LYS A 10 -1.82 3.60 2.10
N VAL A 11 -1.06 3.25 1.08
CA VAL A 11 -1.60 2.69 -0.15
C VAL A 11 -1.05 1.27 -0.30
N ALA A 12 -1.94 0.30 -0.45
CA ALA A 12 -1.59 -1.04 -0.87
C ALA A 12 -1.40 -1.05 -2.38
N GLY A 13 -0.28 -1.63 -2.78
CA GLY A 13 0.17 -1.65 -4.16
C GLY A 13 1.14 -2.78 -4.40
N PHE A 14 1.37 -3.05 -5.68
CA PHE A 14 2.37 -4.01 -6.11
C PHE A 14 3.61 -3.27 -6.56
N LYS A 15 4.74 -3.56 -5.92
CA LYS A 15 6.05 -3.08 -6.37
C LYS A 15 6.62 -4.05 -7.38
N ASN A 16 6.83 -3.61 -8.60
CA ASN A 16 7.48 -4.40 -9.64
C ASN A 16 8.97 -4.54 -9.28
N LYS A 17 9.43 -5.78 -9.11
CA LYS A 17 10.84 -6.06 -8.78
C LYS A 17 11.81 -5.76 -9.93
N LYS A 18 11.33 -5.74 -11.18
CA LYS A 18 12.17 -5.52 -12.37
C LYS A 18 12.42 -4.04 -12.65
N ASP A 19 11.38 -3.24 -12.55
CA ASP A 19 11.39 -1.83 -12.94
C ASP A 19 11.42 -0.88 -11.73
N GLY A 20 11.03 -1.37 -10.55
CA GLY A 20 10.90 -0.54 -9.35
C GLY A 20 9.58 0.24 -9.30
N GLY A 21 8.80 0.26 -10.38
CA GLY A 21 7.48 0.88 -10.42
C GLY A 21 6.52 0.32 -9.36
N PHE A 22 5.86 1.22 -8.64
CA PHE A 22 4.83 0.89 -7.67
C PHE A 22 3.46 1.13 -8.29
N THR A 23 2.65 0.09 -8.36
CA THR A 23 1.26 0.18 -8.83
C THR A 23 0.34 0.24 -7.63
N GLU A 24 -0.22 1.42 -7.40
CA GLU A 24 -1.25 1.66 -6.39
C GLU A 24 -2.54 0.96 -6.80
N VAL A 25 -3.09 0.11 -5.92
CA VAL A 25 -4.32 -0.63 -6.23
C VAL A 25 -5.42 -0.42 -5.19
N MET A 26 -5.06 -0.02 -3.96
CA MET A 26 -6.05 0.21 -2.90
C MET A 26 -5.53 1.16 -1.83
N LEU A 27 -6.37 2.09 -1.37
CA LEU A 27 -6.07 2.94 -0.22
C LEU A 27 -6.37 2.19 1.08
N ILE A 28 -5.39 2.11 1.98
CA ILE A 28 -5.49 1.46 3.29
C ILE A 28 -5.60 2.54 4.35
N ARG A 29 -6.82 2.78 4.84
CA ARG A 29 -7.09 3.74 5.91
C ARG A 29 -7.10 3.06 7.27
N ASN A 30 -7.55 1.80 7.31
CA ASN A 30 -7.68 1.03 8.53
C ASN A 30 -7.21 -0.44 8.34
N ARG A 31 -7.27 -1.23 9.40
CA ARG A 31 -6.87 -2.65 9.37
C ARG A 31 -7.85 -3.54 8.60
N ASP A 32 -9.10 -3.14 8.48
CA ASP A 32 -10.14 -3.84 7.71
C ASP A 32 -9.82 -3.75 6.21
N ASP A 33 -9.46 -2.57 5.71
CA ASP A 33 -9.00 -2.37 4.33
C ASP A 33 -7.80 -3.29 4.02
N LEU A 34 -6.86 -3.42 4.97
CA LEU A 34 -5.72 -4.30 4.83
C LEU A 34 -6.14 -5.77 4.77
N ARG A 35 -7.11 -6.17 5.58
CA ARG A 35 -7.64 -7.54 5.59
C ARG A 35 -8.37 -7.84 4.29
N GLU A 36 -9.23 -6.94 3.82
CA GLU A 36 -9.91 -7.07 2.54
C GLU A 36 -8.88 -7.20 1.42
N PHE A 37 -7.84 -6.35 1.40
CA PHE A 37 -6.76 -6.45 0.43
C PHE A 37 -6.07 -7.82 0.47
N LYS A 38 -5.76 -8.33 1.68
CA LYS A 38 -5.17 -9.67 1.85
C LYS A 38 -6.05 -10.78 1.32
N GLU A 39 -7.36 -10.75 1.62
CA GLU A 39 -8.32 -11.77 1.17
C GLU A 39 -8.56 -11.67 -0.35
N LYS A 40 -8.69 -10.45 -0.87
CA LYS A 40 -8.94 -10.16 -2.29
C LYS A 40 -7.80 -10.60 -3.20
N TYR A 41 -6.57 -10.33 -2.79
CA TYR A 41 -5.38 -10.70 -3.56
C TYR A 41 -4.72 -12.01 -3.07
N LYS A 42 -5.33 -12.67 -2.08
CA LYS A 42 -4.81 -13.90 -1.44
C LYS A 42 -3.34 -13.78 -1.02
N VAL A 43 -2.99 -12.62 -0.45
CA VAL A 43 -1.62 -12.32 0.01
C VAL A 43 -1.55 -12.48 1.53
N GLU A 44 -0.75 -13.43 2.00
CA GLU A 44 -0.54 -13.62 3.44
C GLU A 44 0.46 -12.58 4.01
N ASN A 45 1.54 -12.33 3.26
CA ASN A 45 2.64 -11.49 3.70
C ASN A 45 2.71 -10.19 2.88
N ILE A 46 2.47 -9.06 3.55
CA ILE A 46 2.58 -7.72 2.97
C ILE A 46 3.68 -6.99 3.71
N LYS A 47 4.68 -6.50 2.98
CA LYS A 47 5.72 -5.64 3.54
C LYS A 47 5.19 -4.21 3.57
N THR A 48 5.07 -3.62 4.76
CA THR A 48 4.75 -2.20 4.92
C THR A 48 6.07 -1.42 4.93
N GLU A 49 6.31 -0.60 3.93
CA GLU A 49 7.39 0.40 3.96
C GLU A 49 6.76 1.73 4.42
N TYR A 50 7.39 2.39 5.39
CA TYR A 50 6.95 3.66 6.01
C TYR A 50 7.84 4.80 5.53
#